data_AF-A0A5A9FKW9-F1
#
_entry.id   AF-A0A5A9FKW9-F1
#
_cell.length_a   1.000
_cell.length_b   1.000
_cell.length_c   1.000
_cell.angle_alpha   90.00
_cell.angle_beta   90.00
_cell.angle_gamma   90.00
#
_symmetry.space_group_name_H-M   'P 1'
#
loop_
_entity.id
_entity.type
_entity.pdbx_description
1 polymer ?
#
loop_
_entity_poly.entity_id
_entity_poly.type
_entity_poly.pdbx_seq_one_letter_code
_entity_poly.pdbx_strand_id
1 'polypeptide(L)'
;MALPLELAAQIERFRESRSLQSESDALRRLVEIGLGSIDTPNDLANRCADATSAGNSINYVIANILEDHPLIRSININNETVEIYLHGDQEIHFDKLTKKWLLNRRDLIPF
;
A
#
# COMPACT_ATOMS: atom_id res chain seq x y z
N MET A 1 18.48 -21.11 11.31
CA MET A 1 17.10 -21.35 11.79
C MET A 1 16.36 -22.04 10.67
N ALA A 2 15.75 -23.19 10.93
CA ALA A 2 14.95 -23.90 9.93
C ALA A 2 13.56 -23.25 9.82
N LEU A 3 13.02 -23.14 8.62
CA LEU A 3 11.64 -22.73 8.40
C LEU A 3 10.70 -23.75 9.07
N PRO A 4 9.58 -23.32 9.67
CA PRO A 4 8.56 -24.23 10.17
C PRO A 4 8.15 -25.23 9.07
N LEU A 5 8.05 -26.52 9.41
CA LEU A 5 7.82 -27.60 8.45
C LEU A 5 6.60 -27.34 7.55
N GLU A 6 5.56 -26.76 8.12
CA GLU A 6 4.34 -26.38 7.41
C GLU A 6 4.57 -25.29 6.35
N LEU A 7 5.44 -24.32 6.65
CA LEU A 7 5.75 -23.21 5.74
C LEU A 7 6.59 -23.72 4.56
N ALA A 8 7.58 -24.58 4.82
CA ALA A 8 8.35 -25.23 3.76
C ALA A 8 7.44 -26.05 2.83
N ALA A 9 6.48 -26.80 3.39
CA ALA A 9 5.51 -27.56 2.61
C ALA A 9 4.55 -26.70 1.78
N GLN A 10 4.28 -25.46 2.20
CA GLN A 10 3.48 -24.49 1.43
C GLN A 10 4.30 -23.86 0.30
N ILE A 11 5.56 -23.49 0.57
CA ILE A 11 6.48 -22.96 -0.44
C ILE A 11 6.67 -23.99 -1.55
N GLU A 12 6.81 -25.28 -1.20
CA GLU A 12 7.04 -26.34 -2.17
C GLU A 12 5.80 -26.62 -3.04
N ARG A 13 4.60 -26.66 -2.43
CA ARG A 13 3.34 -26.72 -3.20
C ARG A 13 3.18 -25.55 -4.16
N PHE A 14 3.55 -24.34 -3.73
CA PHE A 14 3.53 -23.16 -4.58
C PHE A 14 4.52 -23.29 -5.74
N ARG A 15 5.76 -23.73 -5.46
CA ARG A 15 6.80 -24.00 -6.46
C ARG A 15 6.31 -24.95 -7.55
N GLU A 16 5.75 -26.09 -7.14
CA GLU A 16 5.22 -27.11 -8.05
C GLU A 16 4.07 -26.57 -8.90
N SER A 17 3.08 -25.92 -8.27
CA SER A 17 1.90 -25.37 -8.97
C SER A 17 2.24 -24.30 -10.02
N ARG A 18 3.37 -23.62 -9.86
CA ARG A 18 3.86 -22.56 -10.76
C ARG A 18 5.04 -22.99 -11.61
N SER A 19 5.43 -24.26 -11.55
CA SER A 19 6.58 -24.82 -12.29
C SER A 19 7.87 -24.01 -12.10
N LEU A 20 8.12 -23.57 -10.86
CA LEU A 20 9.30 -22.78 -10.52
C LEU A 20 10.52 -23.69 -10.31
N GLN A 21 11.69 -23.20 -10.72
CA GLN A 21 12.91 -24.00 -10.80
C GLN A 21 13.55 -24.29 -9.44
N SER A 22 13.30 -23.44 -8.42
CA SER A 22 13.88 -23.61 -7.09
C SER A 22 12.94 -23.13 -5.99
N GLU A 23 13.17 -23.62 -4.77
CA GLU A 23 12.51 -23.12 -3.55
C GLU A 23 12.81 -21.62 -3.34
N SER A 24 14.03 -21.18 -3.65
CA SER A 24 14.42 -19.77 -3.58
C SER A 24 13.63 -18.88 -4.55
N ASP A 25 13.32 -19.37 -5.76
CA ASP A 25 12.47 -18.65 -6.71
C ASP A 25 11.03 -18.59 -6.24
N ALA A 26 10.52 -19.68 -5.63
CA ALA A 26 9.20 -19.70 -5.02
C ALA A 26 9.10 -18.71 -3.85
N LEU A 27 10.11 -18.67 -2.99
CA LEU A 27 10.23 -17.70 -1.90
C LEU A 27 10.29 -16.27 -2.40
N ARG A 28 11.17 -15.97 -3.37
CA ARG A 28 11.25 -14.64 -3.98
C ARG A 28 9.91 -14.26 -4.58
N ARG A 29 9.23 -15.16 -5.29
CA ARG A 29 7.95 -14.86 -5.94
C ARG A 29 6.81 -14.71 -4.94
N LEU A 30 6.79 -15.48 -3.86
CA LEU A 30 5.82 -15.33 -2.77
C LEU A 30 6.04 -14.02 -2.02
N VAL A 31 7.30 -13.62 -1.81
CA VAL A 31 7.64 -12.31 -1.24
C VAL A 31 7.25 -11.21 -2.21
N GLU A 32 7.54 -11.30 -3.50
CA GLU A 32 7.08 -10.34 -4.52
C GLU A 32 5.56 -10.29 -4.65
N ILE A 33 4.86 -11.41 -4.46
CA ILE A 33 3.39 -11.44 -4.45
C ILE A 33 2.87 -10.85 -3.15
N GLY A 34 3.45 -11.15 -2.00
CA GLY A 34 3.07 -10.52 -0.72
C GLY A 34 3.37 -9.01 -0.71
N LEU A 35 4.48 -8.62 -1.34
CA LEU A 35 4.87 -7.25 -1.63
C LEU A 35 4.16 -6.68 -2.87
N GLY A 36 3.41 -7.49 -3.62
CA GLY A 36 2.67 -7.08 -4.82
C GLY A 36 1.16 -7.03 -4.57
N SER A 37 0.69 -7.75 -3.55
CA SER A 37 -0.60 -7.65 -2.90
C SER A 37 -0.62 -6.53 -1.85
N ILE A 38 0.42 -5.69 -1.84
CA ILE A 38 0.43 -4.40 -1.16
C ILE A 38 -0.80 -3.64 -1.63
N ASP A 39 -1.57 -3.14 -0.67
CA ASP A 39 -2.75 -2.28 -0.82
C ASP A 39 -2.82 -1.60 -2.18
N THR A 40 -3.93 -1.69 -2.89
CA THR A 40 -4.17 -0.81 -4.04
C THR A 40 -4.31 0.64 -3.53
N PRO A 41 -4.17 1.65 -4.41
CA PRO A 41 -4.48 3.04 -4.03
C PRO A 41 -5.87 3.21 -3.39
N ASN A 42 -6.84 2.40 -3.80
CA ASN A 42 -8.16 2.36 -3.18
C ASN A 42 -8.13 1.79 -1.77
N ASP A 43 -7.39 0.71 -1.53
CA ASP A 43 -7.28 0.09 -0.21
C ASP A 43 -6.59 1.05 0.78
N LEU A 44 -5.52 1.72 0.33
CA LEU A 44 -4.85 2.76 1.11
C LEU A 44 -5.79 3.92 1.45
N ALA A 45 -6.56 4.42 0.48
CA ALA A 45 -7.54 5.49 0.69
C ALA A 45 -8.65 5.07 1.67
N ASN A 46 -9.16 3.84 1.54
CA ASN A 46 -10.17 3.29 2.44
C ASN A 46 -9.65 3.18 3.88
N ARG A 47 -8.44 2.67 4.08
CA ARG A 47 -7.81 2.61 5.42
C ARG A 47 -7.68 3.99 6.05
N CYS A 48 -7.31 5.00 5.27
CA CYS A 48 -7.25 6.38 5.74
C CYS A 48 -8.63 6.89 6.15
N ALA A 49 -9.65 6.63 5.32
CA ALA A 49 -11.04 7.00 5.59
C ALA A 49 -11.58 6.33 6.85
N ASP A 50 -11.34 5.03 7.03
CA ASP A 50 -11.75 4.25 8.19
C ASP A 50 -11.12 4.79 9.47
N ALA A 51 -9.81 5.08 9.45
CA ALA A 51 -9.12 5.64 10.60
C ALA A 51 -9.67 7.01 11.00
N THR A 52 -9.93 7.91 10.05
CA THR A 52 -10.58 9.20 10.34
C THR A 52 -12.02 9.04 10.83
N SER A 53 -12.78 8.08 10.28
CA SER A 53 -14.16 7.80 10.68
C SER A 53 -14.25 7.21 12.09
N ALA A 54 -13.22 6.47 12.51
CA ALA A 54 -13.05 5.99 13.89
C ALA A 54 -12.62 7.10 14.87
N GLY A 55 -12.47 8.35 14.42
CA GLY A 55 -12.12 9.49 15.25
C GLY A 55 -10.62 9.74 15.42
N ASN A 56 -9.76 9.01 14.69
CA ASN A 56 -8.33 9.25 14.74
C ASN A 56 -7.96 10.58 14.05
N SER A 57 -6.91 11.22 14.57
CA SER A 57 -6.39 12.46 14.00
C SER A 57 -5.64 12.21 12.69
N ILE A 58 -5.47 13.26 11.88
CA ILE A 58 -4.67 13.17 10.65
C ILE A 58 -3.21 12.86 10.95
N ASN A 59 -2.66 13.36 12.06
CA ASN A 59 -1.30 13.01 12.48
C ASN A 59 -1.18 11.51 12.79
N TYR A 60 -2.22 10.90 13.36
CA TYR A 60 -2.26 9.45 13.56
C TYR A 60 -2.26 8.70 12.23
N VAL A 61 -3.09 9.11 11.27
CA VAL A 61 -3.15 8.50 9.94
C VAL A 61 -1.79 8.59 9.24
N ILE A 62 -1.15 9.76 9.30
CA ILE A 62 0.19 9.94 8.73
C ILE A 62 1.19 8.96 9.37
N ALA A 63 1.30 8.95 10.69
CA ALA A 63 2.30 8.14 11.38
C ALA A 63 2.05 6.61 11.36
N ASN A 64 0.79 6.17 11.19
CA ASN A 64 0.45 4.74 11.36
C ASN A 64 -0.04 4.06 10.08
N ILE A 65 -0.38 4.83 9.04
CA ILE A 65 -0.91 4.29 7.79
C ILE A 65 -0.04 4.72 6.61
N LEU A 66 0.41 5.97 6.59
CA LEU A 66 1.11 6.56 5.45
C LEU A 66 2.64 6.51 5.57
N GLU A 67 3.17 6.64 6.78
CA GLU A 67 4.61 6.61 7.01
C GLU A 67 5.21 5.30 6.50
N ASP A 68 6.26 5.41 5.69
CA ASP A 68 6.95 4.31 5.01
C ASP A 68 6.06 3.42 4.13
N HIS A 69 4.85 3.86 3.77
CA HIS A 69 3.98 3.07 2.93
C HIS A 69 4.56 2.94 1.51
N PRO A 70 4.72 1.72 0.96
CA PRO A 70 5.44 1.46 -0.28
C PRO A 70 4.78 2.03 -1.54
N LEU A 71 3.48 2.33 -1.49
CA LEU A 71 2.82 3.09 -2.55
C LEU A 71 3.13 4.59 -2.54
N ILE A 72 3.65 5.14 -1.44
CA ILE A 72 3.75 6.59 -1.26
C ILE A 72 5.12 7.08 -1.69
N ARG A 73 5.12 8.04 -2.62
CA ARG A 73 6.32 8.76 -3.05
C ARG A 73 6.60 9.97 -2.16
N SER A 74 5.56 10.72 -1.81
CA SER A 74 5.68 11.93 -1.00
C SER A 74 4.34 12.36 -0.42
N ILE A 75 4.38 13.02 0.73
CA ILE A 75 3.20 13.59 1.40
C ILE A 75 3.41 15.10 1.50
N ASN A 76 2.44 15.88 1.05
CA ASN A 76 2.40 17.33 1.18
C ASN A 76 1.24 17.72 2.09
N ILE A 77 1.53 18.55 3.10
CA ILE A 77 0.55 18.97 4.09
C ILE A 77 0.46 20.48 4.01
N ASN A 78 -0.71 21.00 3.69
CA ASN A 78 -0.99 22.43 3.75
C ASN A 78 -2.08 22.70 4.82
N ASN A 79 -2.51 23.95 4.96
CA ASN A 79 -3.47 24.33 6.01
C ASN A 79 -4.85 23.67 5.84
N GLU A 80 -5.25 23.37 4.60
CA GLU A 80 -6.61 22.95 4.26
C GLU A 80 -6.68 21.47 3.82
N THR A 81 -5.57 20.89 3.40
CA THR A 81 -5.53 19.59 2.74
C THR A 81 -4.29 18.77 3.09
N VAL A 82 -4.38 17.46 2.87
CA VAL A 82 -3.23 16.54 2.81
C VAL A 82 -3.23 15.88 1.45
N GLU A 83 -2.14 16.04 0.71
CA GLU A 83 -1.93 15.45 -0.61
C GLU A 83 -0.89 14.33 -0.49
N ILE A 84 -1.25 13.14 -0.95
CA ILE A 84 -0.39 11.96 -0.93
C ILE A 84 -0.16 11.56 -2.37
N TYR A 85 1.09 11.67 -2.79
CA TYR A 85 1.50 11.31 -4.13
C TYR A 85 1.98 9.88 -4.13
N LEU A 86 1.36 9.05 -4.98
CA LEU A 86 1.68 7.64 -5.06
C LEU A 86 2.73 7.38 -6.15
N HIS A 87 3.36 6.20 -6.10
CA HIS A 87 4.12 5.68 -7.21
C HIS A 87 3.16 5.38 -8.38
N GLY A 88 3.24 6.18 -9.44
CA GLY A 88 2.33 6.16 -10.59
C GLY A 88 1.63 7.50 -10.81
N ASP A 89 0.64 7.53 -11.69
CA ASP A 89 -0.13 8.74 -12.02
C ASP A 89 -1.38 8.89 -11.12
N GLN A 90 -1.25 8.56 -9.83
CA GLN A 90 -2.35 8.59 -8.86
C GLN A 90 -1.98 9.38 -7.62
N GLU A 91 -2.98 10.00 -7.00
CA GLU A 91 -2.83 10.77 -5.78
C GLU A 91 -4.06 10.61 -4.87
N ILE A 92 -3.83 10.59 -3.56
CA ILE A 92 -4.89 10.60 -2.56
C ILE A 92 -4.92 11.99 -1.94
N HIS A 93 -6.09 12.60 -1.90
CA HIS A 93 -6.33 13.93 -1.35
C HIS A 93 -7.27 13.84 -0.14
N PHE A 94 -6.86 14.40 0.98
CA PHE A 94 -7.72 14.64 2.13
C PHE A 94 -8.09 16.11 2.23
N ASP A 95 -9.39 16.40 2.21
CA ASP A 95 -9.94 17.72 2.50
C ASP A 95 -10.29 17.82 3.99
N LYS A 96 -9.64 18.75 4.71
CA LYS A 96 -9.84 18.93 6.16
C LYS A 96 -11.19 19.55 6.51
N LEU A 97 -11.79 20.33 5.59
CA LEU A 97 -13.11 20.95 5.78
C LEU A 97 -14.21 19.90 5.68
N THR A 98 -14.16 19.09 4.62
CA THR A 98 -15.18 18.06 4.38
C THR A 98 -14.88 16.74 5.09
N LYS A 99 -13.65 16.57 5.60
CA LYS A 99 -13.10 15.32 6.18
C LYS A 99 -13.22 14.13 5.22
N LYS A 100 -13.02 14.36 3.93
CA LYS A 100 -13.14 13.33 2.89
C LYS A 100 -11.80 13.01 2.27
N TRP A 101 -11.60 11.73 2.00
CA TRP A 101 -10.51 11.19 1.21
C TRP A 101 -10.98 10.98 -0.22
N LEU A 102 -10.20 11.43 -1.20
CA LEU A 102 -10.48 11.34 -2.62
C LEU A 102 -9.26 10.73 -3.33
N LEU A 103 -9.47 9.68 -4.11
CA LEU A 103 -8.45 9.15 -5.01
C LEU A 103 -8.62 9.79 -6.39
N ASN A 104 -7.62 10.51 -6.84
CA ASN A 104 -7.58 11.12 -8.15
C ASN A 104 -6.52 10.43 -9.03
N ARG A 105 -6.72 10.50 -10.35
CA ARG A 105 -5.61 10.36 -11.29
C ARG A 105 -5.02 11.74 -11.49
N ARG A 106 -3.69 11.82 -11.57
CA ARG A 106 -3.04 13.02 -12.06
C ARG A 106 -3.43 13.16 -13.53
N ASP A 107 -4.13 14.24 -13.85
CA ASP A 107 -4.18 14.70 -15.22
C ASP A 107 -2.75 15.12 -15.58
N LEU A 108 -2.09 14.32 -16.41
CA LEU A 108 -0.82 14.69 -17.04
C LEU A 108 -1.10 15.98 -17.82
N ILE A 109 -0.71 17.13 -17.25
CA ILE A 109 -0.64 18.36 -18.02
C ILE A 109 0.39 18.07 -19.12
N PRO A 110 0.00 18.03 -20.41
CA PRO A 110 0.98 17.86 -21.47
C PRO A 110 1.87 19.09 -21.46
N PHE A 111 3.17 18.88 -21.27
CA PHE A 111 4.19 19.90 -21.54
C PHE A 111 4.22 20.23 -23.04
#